data_AF-A0A554LE22-F1
#
_entry.id   AF-A0A554LE22-F1
#
_cell.length_a   1.000
_cell.length_b   1.000
_cell.length_c   1.000
_cell.angle_alpha   90.00
_cell.angle_beta   90.00
_cell.angle_gamma   90.00
#
_symmetry.space_group_name_H-M   'P 1'
#
loop_
_entity.id
_entity.type
_entity.pdbx_description
1 polymer ?
#
loop_
_entity_poly.entity_id
_entity_poly.type
_entity_poly.pdbx_seq_one_letter_code
_entity_poly.pdbx_strand_id
1 'polypeptide(L)'
;MKLTASFPRIIKSHLEKNKLNHAYLLYGPGRKIKTAFEFARTILGQKLCHHPDFIILQKEEGATQIKIESVREVRRRVSLRSSGKRVVMIKKAELLSLDAANALLKTLEEPPMDTIFILTTANIREIIPTIISRCQNIGDSSWPKKWQR
;
A
#
# COMPACT_ATOMS: atom_id res chain seq x y z
N MET A 1 -6.03 -14.55 -16.09
CA MET A 1 -5.24 -13.30 -16.16
C MET A 1 -3.76 -13.68 -16.20
N LYS A 2 -3.06 -13.54 -17.34
CA LYS A 2 -1.61 -13.85 -17.38
C LYS A 2 -0.87 -12.79 -16.57
N LEU A 3 -0.36 -13.15 -15.40
CA LEU A 3 0.48 -12.28 -14.57
C LEU A 3 1.80 -12.06 -15.31
N THR A 4 1.90 -10.99 -16.11
CA THR A 4 3.13 -10.62 -16.83
C THR A 4 4.18 -10.00 -15.90
N ALA A 5 3.75 -9.44 -14.77
CA ALA A 5 4.62 -8.90 -13.74
C ALA A 5 5.13 -10.00 -12.79
N SER A 6 6.44 -10.01 -12.57
CA SER A 6 7.10 -11.00 -11.71
C SER A 6 7.10 -10.59 -10.25
N PHE A 7 5.99 -10.76 -9.56
CA PHE A 7 5.90 -10.43 -8.14
C PHE A 7 6.79 -11.27 -7.22
N PRO A 8 7.09 -10.78 -6.00
CA PRO A 8 7.55 -11.61 -4.89
C PRO A 8 6.62 -12.81 -4.71
N ARG A 9 7.17 -13.98 -4.38
CA ARG A 9 6.44 -15.26 -4.33
C ARG A 9 5.14 -15.18 -3.52
N ILE A 10 5.17 -14.45 -2.40
CA ILE A 10 4.02 -14.25 -1.51
C ILE A 10 2.89 -13.47 -2.22
N ILE A 11 3.19 -12.33 -2.85
CA ILE A 11 2.20 -11.54 -3.59
C ILE A 11 1.62 -12.36 -4.75
N LYS A 12 2.48 -13.07 -5.50
CA LYS A 12 2.05 -13.93 -6.59
C LYS A 12 1.05 -14.99 -6.11
N SER A 13 1.36 -15.67 -5.00
CA SER A 13 0.46 -16.68 -4.44
C SER A 13 -0.89 -16.10 -4.02
N HIS A 14 -0.92 -14.92 -3.39
CA HIS A 14 -2.16 -14.25 -2.99
C HIS A 14 -3.01 -13.82 -4.19
N LEU A 15 -2.38 -13.32 -5.26
CA LEU A 15 -3.05 -12.97 -6.52
C LEU A 15 -3.65 -14.21 -7.21
N GLU A 16 -2.89 -15.30 -7.32
CA GLU A 16 -3.33 -16.54 -7.98
C GLU A 16 -4.48 -17.22 -7.24
N LYS A 17 -4.45 -17.20 -5.90
CA LYS A 17 -5.52 -17.76 -5.05
C LYS A 17 -6.71 -16.81 -4.88
N ASN A 18 -6.65 -15.59 -5.44
CA ASN A 18 -7.58 -14.49 -5.20
C ASN A 18 -7.87 -14.25 -3.70
N LYS A 19 -6.88 -14.50 -2.84
CA LYS A 19 -6.97 -14.33 -1.39
C LYS A 19 -5.97 -13.26 -0.97
N LEU A 20 -6.37 -12.00 -1.15
CA LEU A 20 -5.55 -10.83 -0.85
C LEU A 20 -5.76 -10.43 0.62
N ASN A 21 -4.66 -10.07 1.28
CA ASN A 21 -4.73 -9.41 2.58
C ASN A 21 -5.18 -7.96 2.37
N HIS A 22 -5.85 -7.38 3.36
CA HIS A 22 -6.29 -5.99 3.29
C HIS A 22 -5.12 -5.00 3.38
N ALA A 23 -3.94 -5.40 3.89
CA ALA A 23 -2.79 -4.52 4.03
C ALA A 23 -1.44 -5.22 3.75
N TYR A 24 -0.57 -4.52 3.02
CA TYR A 24 0.78 -4.93 2.69
C TYR A 24 1.78 -3.82 3.01
N LEU A 25 2.92 -4.16 3.62
CA LEU A 25 4.04 -3.26 3.86
C LEU A 25 5.24 -3.72 3.06
N LEU A 26 5.59 -2.96 2.01
CA LEU A 26 6.76 -3.21 1.18
C LEU A 26 7.93 -2.37 1.70
N TYR A 27 9.03 -3.02 2.10
CA TYR A 27 10.15 -2.32 2.73
C TYR A 27 11.51 -2.68 2.14
N GLY A 28 12.45 -1.73 2.22
CA GLY A 28 13.84 -1.87 1.79
C GLY A 28 14.30 -0.76 0.83
N PRO A 29 15.60 -0.71 0.50
CA PRO A 29 16.19 0.39 -0.26
C PRO A 29 15.73 0.44 -1.72
N GLY A 30 15.34 -0.68 -2.30
CA GLY A 30 15.06 -0.81 -3.72
C GLY A 30 13.66 -0.40 -4.18
N ARG A 31 13.17 -1.14 -5.18
CA ARG A 31 12.07 -0.81 -6.10
C ARG A 31 10.65 -0.90 -5.52
N LYS A 32 10.47 -0.78 -4.20
CA LYS A 32 9.17 -0.87 -3.49
C LYS A 32 8.03 -0.06 -4.12
N ILE A 33 8.29 1.17 -4.53
CA ILE A 33 7.28 2.05 -5.14
C ILE A 33 6.83 1.48 -6.49
N LYS A 34 7.77 1.07 -7.34
CA LYS A 34 7.46 0.45 -8.63
C LYS A 34 6.65 -0.83 -8.44
N THR A 35 7.06 -1.68 -7.51
CA THR A 35 6.34 -2.92 -7.17
C THR A 35 4.93 -2.64 -6.65
N ALA A 36 4.75 -1.62 -5.79
CA ALA A 36 3.44 -1.20 -5.29
C ALA A 36 2.52 -0.74 -6.44
N PHE A 37 3.03 0.05 -7.39
CA PHE A 37 2.26 0.45 -8.57
C PHE A 37 1.88 -0.75 -9.45
N GLU A 38 2.82 -1.66 -9.73
CA GLU A 38 2.51 -2.86 -10.53
C GLU A 38 1.49 -3.76 -9.83
N PHE A 39 1.59 -3.87 -8.50
CA PHE A 39 0.64 -4.63 -7.69
C PHE A 39 -0.75 -4.00 -7.72
N ALA A 40 -0.86 -2.69 -7.50
CA ALA A 40 -2.10 -1.94 -7.62
C ALA A 40 -2.73 -2.10 -9.02
N ARG A 41 -1.93 -1.96 -10.08
CA ARG A 41 -2.36 -2.14 -11.47
C ARG A 41 -2.92 -3.54 -11.71
N THR A 42 -2.29 -4.55 -11.11
CA THR A 42 -2.74 -5.93 -11.23
C THR A 42 -4.05 -6.17 -10.48
N ILE A 43 -4.21 -5.60 -9.28
CA ILE A 43 -5.44 -5.70 -8.50
C ILE A 43 -6.63 -5.08 -9.24
N LEU A 44 -6.43 -3.88 -9.82
CA LEU A 44 -7.48 -3.12 -10.48
C LEU A 44 -7.70 -3.53 -11.95
N GLY A 45 -6.78 -4.28 -12.54
CA GLY A 45 -6.88 -4.79 -13.92
C GLY A 45 -6.82 -3.72 -15.02
N GLN A 46 -6.55 -2.46 -14.69
CA GLN A 46 -6.57 -1.33 -15.61
C GLN A 46 -5.41 -0.35 -15.35
N LYS A 47 -5.26 0.67 -16.22
CA LYS A 47 -4.33 1.78 -15.97
C LYS A 47 -4.75 2.55 -14.72
N LEU A 48 -3.77 2.98 -13.94
CA LEU A 48 -3.98 3.66 -12.65
C LEU A 48 -4.20 5.17 -12.78
N CYS A 49 -3.83 5.77 -13.91
CA CYS A 49 -4.02 7.19 -14.15
C CYS A 49 -5.52 7.54 -14.11
N HIS A 50 -5.90 8.46 -13.21
CA HIS A 50 -7.28 8.89 -12.97
C HIS A 50 -8.25 7.77 -12.54
N HIS A 51 -7.74 6.62 -12.07
CA HIS A 51 -8.62 5.55 -11.61
C HIS A 51 -9.32 5.98 -10.30
N PRO A 52 -10.68 5.99 -10.24
CA PRO A 52 -11.41 6.50 -9.08
C PRO A 52 -11.09 5.72 -7.79
N ASP A 53 -10.90 4.40 -7.92
CA ASP A 53 -10.54 3.50 -6.81
C ASP A 53 -9.03 3.28 -6.64
N PHE A 54 -8.20 4.16 -7.20
CA PHE A 54 -6.78 4.21 -6.86
C PHE A 54 -6.46 5.53 -6.15
N ILE A 55 -6.05 5.42 -4.90
CA ILE A 55 -5.79 6.57 -4.03
C ILE A 55 -4.31 6.55 -3.63
N ILE A 56 -3.61 7.66 -3.83
CA ILE A 56 -2.23 7.82 -3.36
C ILE A 56 -2.24 8.77 -2.16
N LEU A 57 -1.76 8.26 -1.02
CA LEU A 57 -1.39 9.08 0.12
C LEU A 57 0.12 9.30 0.10
N GLN A 58 0.53 10.55 0.02
CA GLN A 58 1.94 10.93 0.08
C GLN A 58 2.07 12.29 0.76
N LYS A 59 3.30 12.61 1.16
CA LYS A 59 3.62 13.91 1.72
C LYS A 59 3.34 15.01 0.69
N GLU A 60 2.72 16.09 1.13
CA GLU A 60 2.53 17.29 0.33
C GLU A 60 3.88 17.92 -0.04
N GLU A 61 3.88 18.69 -1.12
CA GLU A 61 5.05 19.46 -1.53
C GLU A 61 5.40 20.50 -0.45
N GLY A 62 6.69 20.70 -0.18
CA GLY A 62 7.15 21.59 0.90
C GLY A 62 6.93 21.10 2.35
N ALA A 63 6.05 20.12 2.60
CA ALA A 63 5.87 19.56 3.94
C ALA A 63 7.06 18.67 4.37
N THR A 64 7.18 18.35 5.66
CA THR A 64 8.16 17.37 6.19
C THR A 64 7.53 16.02 6.51
N GLN A 65 6.24 16.00 6.81
CA GLN A 65 5.47 14.81 7.19
C GLN A 65 4.11 14.76 6.48
N ILE A 66 3.52 13.56 6.43
CA ILE A 66 2.12 13.32 6.06
C ILE A 66 1.28 13.62 7.30
N LYS A 67 0.39 14.61 7.16
CA LYS A 67 -0.46 15.08 8.24
C LYS A 67 -1.71 14.21 8.39
N ILE A 68 -2.35 14.32 9.56
CA ILE A 68 -3.58 13.58 9.86
C ILE A 68 -4.73 13.95 8.92
N GLU A 69 -4.79 15.20 8.44
CA GLU A 69 -5.78 15.68 7.49
C GLU A 69 -5.75 14.87 6.19
N SER A 70 -4.56 14.58 5.66
CA SER A 70 -4.40 13.77 4.44
C SER A 70 -4.92 12.34 4.65
N VAL A 71 -4.71 11.75 5.84
CA VAL A 71 -5.26 10.42 6.19
C VAL A 71 -6.78 10.46 6.34
N ARG A 72 -7.33 11.52 6.96
CA ARG A 72 -8.78 11.70 7.11
C ARG A 72 -9.47 11.83 5.74
N GLU A 73 -8.85 12.54 4.80
CA GLU A 73 -9.37 12.65 3.44
C GLU A 73 -9.36 11.31 2.72
N VAL A 74 -8.29 10.52 2.85
CA VAL A 74 -8.28 9.13 2.35
C VAL A 74 -9.41 8.32 2.95
N ARG A 75 -9.63 8.42 4.28
CA ARG A 75 -10.71 7.71 4.99
C ARG A 75 -12.08 8.08 4.44
N ARG A 76 -12.31 9.37 4.17
CA ARG A 76 -13.55 9.87 3.55
C ARG A 76 -13.76 9.32 2.14
N ARG A 77 -12.69 9.23 1.35
CA ARG A 77 -12.75 8.67 -0.01
C ARG A 77 -13.03 7.17 -0.01
N VAL A 78 -12.39 6.42 0.89
CA VAL A 78 -12.61 4.96 0.98
C VAL A 78 -13.98 4.59 1.55
N SER A 79 -14.67 5.50 2.26
CA SER A 79 -16.06 5.27 2.70
C SER A 79 -17.09 5.43 1.59
N LEU A 80 -16.74 6.03 0.45
CA LEU A 80 -17.63 6.13 -0.71
C LEU A 80 -17.80 4.75 -1.37
N ARG A 81 -18.98 4.48 -1.93
CA ARG A 81 -19.22 3.22 -2.65
C ARG A 81 -18.21 3.02 -3.79
N SER A 82 -17.73 1.79 -3.93
CA SER A 82 -16.90 1.31 -5.03
C SER A 82 -17.68 0.28 -5.81
N SER A 83 -17.45 0.17 -7.13
CA SER A 83 -18.00 -0.92 -7.94
C SER A 83 -17.11 -2.18 -7.94
N GLY A 84 -16.03 -2.18 -7.16
CA GLY A 84 -15.11 -3.32 -7.04
C GLY A 84 -13.96 -3.06 -6.07
N LYS A 85 -12.82 -3.68 -6.32
CA LYS A 85 -11.62 -3.51 -5.50
C LYS A 85 -11.12 -2.06 -5.54
N ARG A 86 -10.67 -1.58 -4.39
CA ARG A 86 -10.03 -0.28 -4.21
C ARG A 86 -8.63 -0.47 -3.66
N VAL A 87 -7.71 0.37 -4.11
CA VAL A 87 -6.32 0.34 -3.65
C VAL A 87 -5.90 1.71 -3.11
N VAL A 88 -5.43 1.72 -1.88
CA VAL A 88 -4.81 2.89 -1.24
C VAL A 88 -3.31 2.64 -1.14
N MET A 89 -2.52 3.41 -1.87
CA MET A 89 -1.07 3.35 -1.82
C MET A 89 -0.52 4.48 -0.95
N ILE A 90 0.23 4.11 0.09
CA ILE A 90 0.85 5.05 1.03
C ILE A 90 2.36 5.08 0.75
N LYS A 91 2.84 6.21 0.23
CA LYS A 91 4.24 6.39 -0.15
C LYS A 91 5.04 6.90 1.03
N LYS A 92 6.18 6.23 1.31
CA LYS A 92 7.10 6.59 2.40
C LYS A 92 6.35 6.72 3.73
N ALA A 93 5.79 5.60 4.20
CA ALA A 93 4.97 5.54 5.40
C ALA A 93 5.72 6.01 6.68
N GLU A 94 7.05 5.99 6.67
CA GLU A 94 7.92 6.58 7.70
C GLU A 94 7.70 8.10 7.87
N LEU A 95 7.13 8.77 6.86
CA LEU A 95 6.82 10.19 6.91
C LEU A 95 5.45 10.48 7.53
N LEU A 96 4.66 9.46 7.92
CA LEU A 96 3.43 9.70 8.69
C LEU A 96 3.79 10.39 10.01
N SER A 97 3.16 11.54 10.27
CA SER A 97 3.13 12.08 11.63
C SER A 97 2.50 11.03 12.58
N LEU A 98 2.83 11.09 13.86
CA LEU A 98 2.31 10.14 14.84
C LEU A 98 0.77 10.08 14.83
N ASP A 99 0.13 11.24 14.76
CA ASP A 99 -1.34 11.33 14.70
C ASP A 99 -1.91 10.75 13.40
N ALA A 100 -1.21 10.95 12.26
CA ALA A 100 -1.60 10.35 10.99
C ALA A 100 -1.47 8.82 11.03
N ALA A 101 -0.39 8.29 11.61
CA ALA A 101 -0.18 6.85 11.78
C ALA A 101 -1.27 6.24 12.69
N ASN A 102 -1.60 6.88 13.80
CA ASN A 102 -2.66 6.45 14.71
C ASN A 102 -4.05 6.53 14.06
N ALA A 103 -4.32 7.55 13.25
CA ALA A 103 -5.56 7.64 12.49
C ALA A 103 -5.68 6.54 11.43
N LEU A 104 -4.55 6.18 10.79
CA LEU A 104 -4.48 5.10 9.82
C LEU A 104 -4.74 3.74 10.48
N LEU A 105 -4.22 3.49 11.69
CA LEU A 105 -4.42 2.24 12.43
C LEU A 105 -5.90 1.85 12.54
N LYS A 106 -6.77 2.81 12.87
CA LYS A 106 -8.22 2.58 12.95
C LYS A 106 -8.79 2.00 11.65
N THR A 107 -8.25 2.44 10.52
CA THR A 107 -8.68 1.98 9.19
C THR A 107 -8.04 0.65 8.81
N LEU A 108 -6.85 0.35 9.31
CA LEU A 108 -6.21 -0.97 9.11
C LEU A 108 -6.85 -2.05 9.98
N GLU A 109 -7.38 -1.70 11.15
CA GLU A 109 -8.10 -2.64 12.04
C GLU A 109 -9.47 -3.02 11.49
N GLU A 110 -10.19 -2.03 10.95
CA GLU A 110 -11.50 -2.21 10.33
C GLU A 110 -11.46 -1.68 8.89
N PRO A 111 -10.83 -2.43 7.95
CA PRO A 111 -10.69 -1.99 6.57
C PRO A 111 -12.07 -1.90 5.90
N PRO A 112 -12.36 -0.82 5.14
CA PRO A 112 -13.55 -0.76 4.30
C PRO A 112 -13.59 -1.94 3.33
N MET A 113 -14.80 -2.38 2.98
CA MET A 113 -14.98 -3.51 2.06
C MET A 113 -14.19 -3.31 0.75
N ASP A 114 -13.62 -4.40 0.25
CA ASP A 114 -12.86 -4.45 -0.99
C ASP A 114 -11.67 -3.47 -1.09
N THR A 115 -11.20 -2.91 0.04
CA THR A 115 -10.07 -1.97 0.07
C THR A 115 -8.77 -2.65 0.46
N ILE A 116 -7.72 -2.43 -0.33
CA ILE A 116 -6.37 -2.95 -0.10
C ILE A 116 -5.41 -1.77 0.11
N PHE A 117 -4.70 -1.79 1.22
CA PHE A 117 -3.65 -0.84 1.57
C PHE A 117 -2.27 -1.37 1.16
N ILE A 118 -1.49 -0.55 0.46
CA ILE A 118 -0.12 -0.86 0.08
C ILE A 118 0.78 0.26 0.61
N LEU A 119 1.47 -0.02 1.71
CA LEU A 119 2.43 0.86 2.34
C LEU A 119 3.82 0.60 1.78
N THR A 120 4.62 1.65 1.64
CA THR A 120 6.02 1.55 1.23
C THR A 120 6.91 2.29 2.22
N THR A 121 8.07 1.71 2.55
CA THR A 121 9.06 2.38 3.40
C THR A 121 10.50 1.99 3.03
N ALA A 122 11.45 2.90 3.20
CA ALA A 122 12.87 2.54 3.02
C ALA A 122 13.36 1.60 4.13
N ASN A 123 12.87 1.81 5.36
CA ASN A 123 13.32 1.11 6.55
C ASN A 123 12.13 0.75 7.44
N ILE A 124 11.87 -0.54 7.60
CA ILE A 124 10.76 -1.02 8.42
C ILE A 124 10.87 -0.58 9.89
N ARG A 125 12.08 -0.32 10.40
CA ARG A 125 12.28 0.11 11.79
C ARG A 125 11.78 1.53 12.08
N GLU A 126 11.53 2.32 11.03
CA GLU A 126 10.94 3.67 11.15
C GLU A 126 9.41 3.65 11.17
N ILE A 127 8.80 2.47 10.96
CA ILE A 127 7.36 2.30 11.05
C ILE A 127 6.99 1.85 12.46
N ILE A 128 5.91 2.42 13.01
CA ILE A 128 5.44 2.02 14.33
C ILE A 128 5.04 0.52 14.35
N PRO A 129 5.37 -0.23 15.42
CA PRO A 129 5.12 -1.67 15.50
C PRO A 129 3.67 -2.09 15.24
N THR A 130 2.72 -1.26 15.65
CA THR A 130 1.28 -1.52 15.50
C THR A 130 0.82 -1.52 14.05
N ILE A 131 1.43 -0.71 13.17
CA ILE A 131 1.17 -0.76 11.71
C ILE A 131 1.80 -2.04 11.14
N ILE A 132 3.03 -2.34 11.53
CA ILE A 132 3.77 -3.54 11.07
C ILE A 132 2.98 -4.82 11.36
N SER A 133 2.37 -4.92 12.55
CA SER A 133 1.63 -6.11 12.97
C SER A 133 0.31 -6.32 12.21
N ARG A 134 -0.22 -5.27 11.56
CA ARG A 134 -1.47 -5.30 10.78
C ARG A 134 -1.22 -5.45 9.28
N CYS A 135 0.05 -5.46 8.86
CA CYS A 135 0.44 -5.57 7.45
C CYS A 135 1.10 -6.93 7.16
N GLN A 136 0.87 -7.45 5.95
CA GLN A 136 1.76 -8.44 5.39
C GLN A 136 3.08 -7.77 5.00
N ASN A 137 4.12 -8.07 5.78
CA ASN A 137 5.46 -7.50 5.59
C ASN A 137 6.19 -8.23 4.45
N ILE A 138 6.75 -7.46 3.51
CA ILE A 138 7.48 -7.99 2.34
C ILE A 138 8.74 -7.14 2.12
N GLY A 139 9.89 -7.72 2.47
CA GLY A 139 11.19 -7.08 2.31
C GLY A 139 11.77 -7.24 0.91
N ASP A 140 12.70 -6.36 0.57
CA ASP A 140 13.48 -6.36 -0.70
C ASP A 140 14.19 -7.71 -0.96
N SER A 141 14.73 -8.32 0.09
CA SER A 141 15.35 -9.65 0.01
C SER A 141 14.38 -10.77 -0.44
N SER A 142 13.06 -10.56 -0.29
CA SER A 142 12.03 -11.51 -0.75
C SER A 142 11.69 -11.36 -2.23
N TRP A 143 12.21 -10.33 -2.90
CA TRP A 143 11.95 -10.08 -4.32
C TRP A 143 12.85 -10.94 -5.21
N PRO A 144 12.41 -11.34 -6.42
CA PRO A 144 13.26 -12.12 -7.32
C PRO A 144 14.51 -11.33 -7.73
N LYS A 145 15.66 -11.98 -7.95
CA LYS A 145 16.95 -11.33 -8.29
C LYS A 145 16.88 -10.23 -9.36
N LYS A 146 16.03 -10.40 -10.37
CA LYS A 146 15.84 -9.39 -11.45
C LYS A 146 15.19 -8.07 -10.98
N TRP A 147 14.68 -8.01 -9.76
CA TRP A 147 14.09 -6.83 -9.11
C TRP A 147 15.04 -6.15 -8.13
N GLN A 148 16.14 -6.82 -7.77
CA GLN A 148 17.15 -6.33 -6.81
C GLN A 148 18.26 -5.50 -7.47
N ARG A 149 18.32 -5.51 -8.81
CA ARG A 149 19.28 -4.73 -9.63
C ARG A 149 18.74 -3.35 -9.99
#